data_AF-A0A1I7WPB8-F1
#
_entry.id   AF-A0A1I7WPB8-F1
#
_cell.length_a   1.000
_cell.length_b   1.000
_cell.length_c   1.000
_cell.angle_alpha   90.00
_cell.angle_beta   90.00
_cell.angle_gamma   90.00
#
_symmetry.space_group_name_H-M   'P 1'
#
loop_
_entity.id
_entity.type
_entity.pdbx_description
1 polymer ?
#
loop_
_entity_poly.entity_id
_entity_poly.type
_entity_poly.pdbx_seq_one_letter_code
_entity_poly.pdbx_strand_id
1 'polypeptide(L)'
;MKVWSSYKTGEECVDQQRSTFSIVRSLTDQERMAVFRPEQHRSVLKNSRDRFDIIPEFIKTLTPEVKKGFDDIWVKSNMGEDEKLEQYVKEKFTAEQKIGFEEWMDQVGPVKRNRKEVDERIKNLSPKAKEILKELIKIRTDEGKILQQVTPQLATELYGFI
;
A
#
# COMPACT_ATOMS: atom_id res chain seq x y z
N MET A 1 -14.68 -0.38 -32.97
CA MET A 1 -13.25 -0.28 -32.61
C MET A 1 -12.46 -1.25 -33.49
N LYS A 2 -11.61 -0.77 -34.41
CA LYS A 2 -10.92 -1.62 -35.42
C LYS A 2 -9.47 -1.99 -35.07
N VAL A 3 -8.87 -1.37 -34.05
CA VAL A 3 -7.43 -1.57 -33.75
C VAL A 3 -7.13 -2.98 -33.25
N TRP A 4 -8.03 -3.55 -32.44
CA TRP A 4 -7.85 -4.87 -31.82
C TRP A 4 -8.58 -5.99 -32.56
N SER A 5 -9.26 -5.71 -33.68
CA SER A 5 -10.09 -6.71 -34.36
C SER A 5 -9.29 -7.84 -35.02
N SER A 6 -7.99 -7.64 -35.24
CA SER A 6 -7.08 -8.64 -35.80
C SER A 6 -6.21 -9.34 -34.75
N TYR A 7 -6.29 -8.94 -33.48
CA TYR A 7 -5.47 -9.53 -32.41
C TYR A 7 -5.98 -10.92 -32.02
N LYS A 8 -5.06 -11.88 -31.86
CA LYS A 8 -5.35 -13.22 -31.35
C LYS A 8 -4.59 -13.49 -30.06
N THR A 9 -5.24 -14.21 -29.15
CA THR A 9 -4.67 -14.57 -27.85
C THR A 9 -3.40 -15.40 -28.04
N GLY A 10 -2.27 -14.89 -27.54
CA GLY A 10 -0.96 -15.54 -27.61
C GLY A 10 -0.03 -15.00 -28.70
N GLU A 11 -0.49 -14.08 -29.54
CA GLU A 11 0.36 -13.35 -30.49
C GLU A 11 0.91 -12.06 -29.86
N GLU A 12 2.02 -11.55 -30.39
CA GLU A 12 2.58 -10.26 -30.01
C GLU A 12 1.65 -9.13 -30.46
N CYS A 13 1.37 -8.18 -29.57
CA CYS A 13 0.37 -7.11 -29.81
C CYS A 13 0.99 -5.75 -30.18
N VAL A 14 2.25 -5.75 -30.62
CA VAL A 14 3.06 -4.52 -30.80
C VAL A 14 2.39 -3.53 -31.77
N ASP A 15 1.79 -4.01 -32.86
CA ASP A 15 1.16 -3.15 -33.87
C ASP A 15 -0.15 -2.54 -33.37
N GLN A 16 -0.96 -3.31 -32.64
CA GLN A 16 -2.21 -2.84 -32.02
C GLN A 16 -1.90 -1.86 -30.89
N GLN A 17 -0.85 -2.13 -30.12
CA GLN A 17 -0.36 -1.25 -29.07
C GLN A 17 0.13 0.08 -29.66
N ARG A 18 0.99 0.04 -30.69
CA ARG A 18 1.49 1.24 -31.37
C ARG A 18 0.36 2.08 -31.96
N SER A 19 -0.61 1.43 -32.61
CA SER A 19 -1.78 2.09 -33.20
C SER A 19 -2.67 2.73 -32.12
N THR A 20 -2.88 2.03 -31.01
CA THR A 20 -3.64 2.55 -29.86
C THR A 20 -2.95 3.79 -29.27
N PHE A 21 -1.63 3.74 -29.06
CA PHE A 21 -0.88 4.89 -28.56
C PHE A 21 -0.86 6.08 -29.52
N SER A 22 -0.86 5.82 -30.84
CA SER A 22 -0.99 6.89 -31.84
C SER A 22 -2.32 7.62 -31.69
N ILE A 23 -3.42 6.89 -31.49
CA ILE A 23 -4.75 7.48 -31.29
C ILE A 23 -4.81 8.25 -29.97
N VAL A 24 -4.29 7.69 -28.88
CA VAL A 24 -4.25 8.36 -27.58
C VAL A 24 -3.42 9.66 -27.62
N ARG A 25 -2.35 9.68 -28.42
CA ARG A 25 -1.54 10.89 -28.64
C ARG A 25 -2.25 11.94 -29.48
N SER A 26 -3.09 11.54 -30.43
CA SER A 26 -3.84 12.47 -31.27
C SER A 26 -5.06 13.09 -30.58
N LEU A 27 -5.45 12.61 -29.39
CA LEU A 27 -6.50 13.24 -28.59
C LEU A 27 -6.06 14.62 -28.09
N THR A 28 -6.99 15.58 -28.13
CA THR A 28 -6.81 16.89 -27.49
C THR A 28 -6.76 16.75 -25.97
N ASP A 29 -6.24 17.76 -25.28
CA ASP A 29 -6.17 17.73 -23.80
C ASP A 29 -7.55 17.64 -23.16
N GLN A 30 -8.58 18.25 -23.76
CA GLN A 30 -9.96 18.15 -23.30
C GLN A 30 -10.52 16.74 -23.46
N GLU A 31 -10.26 16.07 -24.60
CA GLU A 31 -10.68 14.67 -24.83
C GLU A 31 -9.89 13.71 -23.95
N ARG A 32 -8.59 13.94 -23.77
CA ARG A 32 -7.73 13.17 -22.87
C ARG A 32 -8.20 13.30 -21.43
N MET A 33 -8.56 14.51 -20.98
CA MET A 33 -9.12 14.72 -19.64
C MET A 33 -10.52 14.13 -19.47
N ALA A 34 -11.34 14.06 -20.52
CA ALA A 34 -12.66 13.43 -20.45
C ALA A 34 -12.57 11.90 -20.38
N VAL A 35 -11.62 11.30 -21.10
CA VAL A 35 -11.44 9.83 -21.19
C VAL A 35 -10.57 9.28 -20.07
N PHE A 36 -9.50 10.00 -19.71
CA PHE A 36 -8.50 9.57 -18.72
C PHE A 36 -8.52 10.44 -17.47
N ARG A 37 -9.64 11.09 -17.15
CA ARG A 37 -9.76 11.89 -15.93
C ARG A 37 -9.26 11.04 -14.76
N PRO A 38 -8.28 11.52 -13.96
CA PRO A 38 -8.13 11.02 -12.62
C PRO A 38 -9.42 11.46 -11.93
N GLU A 39 -10.36 10.54 -11.75
CA GLU A 39 -11.56 10.80 -10.98
C GLU A 39 -11.14 11.41 -9.65
N GLN A 40 -11.59 12.64 -9.40
CA GLN A 40 -11.54 13.27 -8.08
C GLN A 40 -12.58 12.63 -7.12
N HIS A 41 -12.86 11.33 -7.30
CA HIS A 41 -13.52 10.46 -6.33
C HIS A 41 -12.38 9.84 -5.50
N ARG A 42 -11.98 10.43 -4.38
CA ARG A 42 -12.62 10.21 -3.07
C ARG A 42 -13.24 8.80 -2.96
N SER A 43 -12.48 7.91 -2.33
CA SER A 43 -12.97 6.93 -1.34
C SER A 43 -13.73 5.68 -1.79
N VAL A 44 -13.46 5.08 -2.96
CA VAL A 44 -13.91 3.69 -3.19
C VAL A 44 -12.83 2.88 -3.91
N LEU A 45 -12.12 2.04 -3.13
CA LEU A 45 -11.46 0.81 -3.60
C LEU A 45 -10.35 0.96 -4.68
N LYS A 46 -9.16 1.44 -4.29
CA LYS A 46 -7.92 1.10 -5.03
C LYS A 46 -7.42 -0.28 -4.60
N ASN A 47 -7.73 -1.27 -5.42
CA ASN A 47 -6.90 -2.42 -5.80
C ASN A 47 -5.76 -2.80 -4.85
N SER A 48 -6.05 -3.78 -4.01
CA SER A 48 -5.30 -4.94 -3.48
C SER A 48 -3.78 -5.16 -3.68
N ARG A 49 -3.00 -4.30 -4.33
CA ARG A 49 -1.53 -4.44 -4.43
C ARG A 49 -0.77 -3.45 -3.55
N ASP A 50 -1.29 -2.23 -3.35
CA ASP A 50 -0.63 -1.16 -2.58
C ASP A 50 -1.34 -0.82 -1.26
N ARG A 51 -2.07 -1.78 -0.65
CA ARG A 51 -2.71 -1.56 0.66
C ARG A 51 -1.73 -1.43 1.82
N PHE A 52 -0.43 -1.60 1.57
CA PHE A 52 0.62 -1.53 2.58
C PHE A 52 1.50 -0.28 2.48
N ASP A 53 1.37 0.53 1.41
CA ASP A 53 2.26 1.67 1.14
C ASP A 53 1.64 3.04 1.40
N ILE A 54 0.37 3.09 1.81
CA ILE A 54 -0.23 4.34 2.27
C ILE A 54 0.14 4.51 3.73
N ILE A 55 1.37 4.97 3.98
CA ILE A 55 1.75 5.52 5.28
C ILE A 55 0.77 6.66 5.57
N PRO A 56 -0.06 6.58 6.63
CA PRO A 56 -1.00 7.64 6.98
C PRO A 56 -0.28 8.97 7.17
N GLU A 57 -0.95 10.08 6.82
CA GLU A 57 -0.34 11.41 6.91
C GLU A 57 0.15 11.75 8.32
N PHE A 58 -0.58 11.35 9.37
CA PHE A 58 -0.12 11.59 10.75
C PHE A 58 1.26 10.95 10.99
N ILE A 59 1.53 9.76 10.44
CA ILE A 59 2.82 9.06 10.57
C ILE A 59 3.93 9.81 9.82
N LYS A 60 3.63 10.46 8.70
CA LYS A 60 4.61 11.25 7.93
C LYS A 60 5.04 12.52 8.66
N THR A 61 4.14 13.07 9.48
CA THR A 61 4.40 14.28 10.27
C THR A 61 5.06 14.03 11.63
N LEU A 62 5.26 12.76 12.02
CA LEU A 62 5.96 12.42 13.26
C LEU A 62 7.46 12.73 13.14
N THR A 63 8.07 13.18 14.24
CA THR A 63 9.53 13.24 14.31
C THR A 63 10.10 11.82 14.26
N PRO A 64 11.36 11.62 13.81
CA PRO A 64 11.97 10.29 13.72
C PRO A 64 11.94 9.52 15.05
N GLU A 65 12.10 10.21 16.17
CA GLU A 65 12.08 9.64 17.53
C GLU A 65 10.68 9.18 17.93
N VAL A 66 9.66 10.01 17.68
CA VAL A 66 8.26 9.67 17.99
C VAL A 66 7.75 8.57 17.07
N LYS A 67 8.13 8.59 15.79
CA LYS A 67 7.83 7.52 14.83
C LYS A 67 8.42 6.19 15.28
N LYS A 68 9.70 6.17 15.68
CA LYS A 68 10.36 4.95 16.14
C LYS A 68 9.67 4.36 17.39
N GLY A 69 9.35 5.20 18.38
CA GLY A 69 8.66 4.73 19.58
C GLY A 69 7.23 4.26 19.30
N PHE A 70 6.53 4.91 18.38
CA PHE A 70 5.23 4.47 17.88
C PHE A 70 5.33 3.10 17.20
N ASP A 71 6.26 2.93 16.26
CA ASP A 71 6.46 1.67 15.52
C ASP A 71 6.84 0.53 16.47
N ASP A 72 7.69 0.79 17.48
CA ASP A 72 8.07 -0.21 18.49
C ASP A 72 6.88 -0.74 19.28
N ILE A 73 5.93 0.13 19.66
CA ILE A 73 4.71 -0.26 20.37
C ILE A 73 3.73 -0.92 19.39
N TRP A 74 3.55 -0.35 18.20
CA TRP A 74 2.60 -0.83 17.21
C TRP A 74 2.92 -2.25 16.72
N VAL A 75 4.20 -2.53 16.42
CA VAL A 75 4.68 -3.83 15.91
C VAL A 75 4.62 -4.92 16.99
N LYS A 76 4.85 -4.56 18.26
CA LYS A 76 4.83 -5.51 19.40
C LYS A 76 3.44 -5.69 20.01
N SER A 77 2.52 -4.76 19.76
CA SER A 77 1.17 -4.77 20.29
C SER A 77 0.40 -6.02 19.84
N ASN A 78 0.23 -6.95 20.78
CA ASN A 78 -0.82 -7.96 20.75
C ASN A 78 -2.12 -7.34 21.30
N MET A 79 -3.27 -8.03 21.20
CA MET A 79 -4.63 -7.55 21.59
C MET A 79 -4.82 -7.04 23.05
N GLY A 80 -3.76 -6.76 23.81
CA GLY A 80 -3.80 -6.19 25.15
C GLY A 80 -2.81 -5.03 25.39
N GLU A 81 -2.13 -4.51 24.36
CA GLU A 81 -1.24 -3.34 24.49
C GLU A 81 -1.84 -2.05 23.93
N ASP A 82 -3.15 -2.05 23.64
CA ASP A 82 -3.85 -0.88 23.12
C ASP A 82 -3.79 0.30 24.11
N GLU A 83 -3.79 0.04 25.43
CA GLU A 83 -3.61 1.06 26.46
C GLU A 83 -2.23 1.74 26.41
N LYS A 84 -1.15 0.99 26.14
CA LYS A 84 0.21 1.56 26.03
C LYS A 84 0.31 2.45 24.79
N LEU A 85 -0.32 2.03 23.70
CA LEU A 85 -0.38 2.82 22.47
C LEU A 85 -1.19 4.10 22.69
N GLU A 86 -2.36 4.01 23.31
CA GLU A 86 -3.18 5.18 23.66
C GLU A 86 -2.44 6.16 24.57
N GLN A 87 -1.72 5.66 25.57
CA GLN A 87 -0.93 6.51 26.46
C GLN A 87 0.21 7.20 25.70
N TYR A 88 0.93 6.46 24.84
CA TYR A 88 2.00 7.02 24.02
C TYR A 88 1.49 8.12 23.09
N VAL A 89 0.33 7.90 22.45
CA VAL A 89 -0.32 8.90 21.60
C VAL A 89 -0.76 10.12 22.42
N LYS A 90 -1.33 9.94 23.61
CA LYS A 90 -1.73 11.05 24.48
C LYS A 90 -0.55 11.94 24.85
N GLU A 91 0.61 11.36 25.14
CA GLU A 91 1.80 12.06 25.60
C GLU A 91 2.65 12.67 24.47
N LYS A 92 2.73 12.02 23.31
CA LYS A 92 3.71 12.37 22.26
C LYS A 92 3.12 13.02 21.02
N PHE A 93 1.82 12.86 20.75
CA PHE A 93 1.21 13.37 19.52
C PHE A 93 0.60 14.75 19.72
N THR A 94 0.66 15.59 18.67
CA THR A 94 -0.08 16.85 18.60
C THR A 94 -1.59 16.60 18.45
N ALA A 95 -2.42 17.65 18.61
CA ALA A 95 -3.86 17.55 18.41
C ALA A 95 -4.22 17.05 16.99
N GLU A 96 -3.54 17.55 15.97
CA GLU A 96 -3.75 17.15 14.57
C GLU A 96 -3.32 15.69 14.32
N GLN A 97 -2.20 15.27 14.91
CA GLN A 97 -1.72 13.89 14.81
C GLN A 97 -2.64 12.90 15.51
N LYS A 98 -3.28 13.29 16.62
CA LYS A 98 -4.27 12.49 17.34
C LYS A 98 -5.50 12.22 16.48
N ILE A 99 -6.01 13.24 15.79
CA ILE A 99 -7.14 13.09 14.87
C ILE A 99 -6.79 12.08 13.77
N GLY A 100 -5.65 12.24 13.10
CA GLY A 100 -5.22 11.30 12.06
C GLY A 100 -4.95 9.88 12.59
N PHE A 101 -4.49 9.75 13.84
CA PHE A 101 -4.33 8.46 14.49
C PHE A 101 -5.68 7.77 14.76
N GLU A 102 -6.67 8.50 15.27
CA GLU A 102 -8.03 7.98 15.52
C GLU A 102 -8.69 7.50 14.22
N GLU A 103 -8.65 8.32 13.17
CA GLU A 103 -9.15 7.95 11.84
C GLU A 103 -8.47 6.70 11.27
N TRP A 104 -7.17 6.56 11.52
CA TRP A 104 -6.43 5.37 11.11
C TRP A 104 -6.82 4.16 11.94
N MET A 105 -6.97 4.29 13.27
CA MET A 105 -7.42 3.21 14.15
C MET A 105 -8.84 2.73 13.81
N ASP A 106 -9.72 3.59 13.32
CA ASP A 106 -11.02 3.16 12.80
C ASP A 106 -10.90 2.32 11.52
N GLN A 107 -9.89 2.58 10.69
CA GLN A 107 -9.60 1.82 9.47
C GLN A 107 -8.85 0.51 9.72
N VAL A 108 -7.81 0.52 10.57
CA VAL A 108 -6.96 -0.64 10.84
C VAL A 108 -7.39 -1.45 12.07
N GLY A 109 -8.13 -0.84 12.98
CA GLY A 109 -8.68 -1.48 14.17
C GLY A 109 -9.56 -2.70 13.87
N PRO A 110 -10.43 -2.71 12.84
CA PRO A 110 -11.13 -3.91 12.40
C PRO A 110 -10.19 -5.04 11.99
N VAL A 111 -9.06 -4.75 11.34
CA VAL A 111 -8.07 -5.76 10.93
C VAL A 111 -7.33 -6.34 12.15
N LYS A 112 -6.99 -5.49 13.14
CA LYS A 112 -6.43 -5.95 14.42
C LYS A 112 -7.44 -6.79 15.21
N ARG A 113 -8.69 -6.35 15.33
CA ARG A 113 -9.77 -7.05 16.04
C ARG A 113 -10.14 -8.38 15.38
N ASN A 114 -10.11 -8.43 14.05
CA ASN A 114 -10.40 -9.64 13.27
C ASN A 114 -9.15 -10.49 13.02
N ARG A 115 -8.03 -10.27 13.72
CA ARG A 115 -6.84 -11.13 13.58
C ARG A 115 -7.16 -12.61 13.80
N LYS A 116 -8.10 -12.92 14.71
CA LYS A 116 -8.64 -14.29 14.87
C LYS A 116 -9.34 -14.80 13.61
N GLU A 117 -10.13 -13.98 12.94
CA GLU A 117 -10.79 -14.33 11.67
C GLU A 117 -9.76 -14.51 10.54
N VAL A 118 -8.72 -13.66 10.51
CA VAL A 118 -7.60 -13.80 9.58
C VAL A 118 -6.82 -15.09 9.84
N ASP A 119 -6.54 -15.41 11.10
CA ASP A 119 -5.87 -16.66 11.50
C ASP A 119 -6.73 -17.88 11.15
N GLU A 120 -8.04 -17.82 11.35
CA GLU A 120 -8.97 -18.88 10.93
C GLU A 120 -9.01 -19.02 9.40
N ARG A 121 -9.01 -17.92 8.64
CA ARG A 121 -8.88 -17.96 7.18
C ARG A 121 -7.56 -18.59 6.75
N ILE A 122 -6.47 -18.28 7.44
CA ILE A 122 -5.15 -18.90 7.20
C ILE A 122 -5.18 -20.39 7.53
N LYS A 123 -5.82 -20.81 8.62
CA LYS A 123 -5.98 -22.23 8.96
C LYS A 123 -6.77 -22.99 7.91
N ASN A 124 -7.78 -22.35 7.31
CA ASN A 124 -8.63 -22.93 6.27
C ASN A 124 -8.01 -22.87 4.86
N LEU A 125 -6.82 -22.28 4.70
CA LEU A 125 -6.09 -22.34 3.42
C LEU A 125 -5.66 -23.76 3.07
N SER A 126 -5.63 -24.06 1.77
CA SER A 126 -5.02 -25.29 1.26
C SER A 126 -3.52 -25.34 1.59
N PRO A 127 -2.91 -26.54 1.67
CA PRO A 127 -1.48 -26.68 1.98
C PRO A 127 -0.58 -25.85 1.07
N LYS A 128 -0.82 -25.89 -0.25
CA LYS A 128 -0.07 -25.10 -1.23
C LYS A 128 -0.26 -23.59 -1.04
N ALA A 129 -1.46 -23.14 -0.68
CA ALA A 129 -1.70 -21.72 -0.40
C ALA A 129 -0.99 -21.24 0.87
N LYS A 130 -0.87 -22.09 1.90
CA LYS A 130 -0.09 -21.80 3.11
C LYS A 130 1.40 -21.70 2.82
N GLU A 131 1.94 -22.59 1.98
CA GLU A 131 3.33 -22.54 1.54
C GLU A 131 3.64 -21.24 0.80
N ILE A 132 2.83 -20.88 -0.20
CA ILE A 132 2.98 -19.63 -0.95
C ILE A 132 2.85 -18.41 -0.01
N LEU A 133 1.88 -18.41 0.90
CA LEU A 133 1.73 -17.33 1.87
C LEU A 133 2.99 -17.18 2.75
N LYS A 134 3.58 -18.30 3.18
CA LYS A 134 4.82 -18.29 3.98
C LYS A 134 5.99 -17.71 3.19
N GLU A 135 6.13 -18.06 1.91
CA GLU A 135 7.16 -17.49 1.02
C GLU A 135 6.96 -15.99 0.82
N LEU A 136 5.73 -15.54 0.58
CA LEU A 136 5.40 -14.12 0.45
C LEU A 136 5.73 -13.33 1.71
N ILE A 137 5.42 -13.88 2.90
CA ILE A 137 5.76 -13.26 4.19
C ILE A 137 7.28 -13.14 4.33
N LYS A 138 8.03 -14.18 3.96
CA LYS A 138 9.49 -14.17 4.01
C LYS A 138 10.07 -13.08 3.10
N ILE A 139 9.62 -13.02 1.84
CA ILE A 139 10.07 -12.01 0.87
C ILE A 139 9.86 -10.60 1.43
N ARG A 140 8.67 -10.29 1.96
CA ARG A 140 8.40 -8.97 2.55
C ARG A 140 9.24 -8.66 3.78
N THR A 141 9.53 -9.67 4.59
CA THR A 141 10.41 -9.50 5.75
C THR A 141 11.83 -9.15 5.31
N ASP A 142 12.32 -9.82 4.27
CA ASP A 142 13.65 -9.60 3.74
C ASP A 142 13.74 -8.27 2.98
N GLU A 143 12.70 -7.88 2.23
CA GLU A 143 12.54 -6.55 1.64
C GLU A 143 12.61 -5.45 2.69
N GLY A 144 11.86 -5.59 3.79
CA GLY A 144 11.90 -4.63 4.90
C GLY A 144 13.30 -4.48 5.51
N LYS A 145 14.05 -5.58 5.67
CA LYS A 145 15.45 -5.53 6.15
C LYS A 145 16.36 -4.81 5.16
N ILE A 146 16.18 -5.04 3.86
CA ILE A 146 16.97 -4.36 2.82
C ILE A 146 16.70 -2.86 2.88
N LEU A 147 15.43 -2.45 2.91
CA LEU A 147 15.05 -1.04 2.98
C LEU A 147 15.58 -0.34 4.25
N GLN A 148 15.65 -1.05 5.38
CA GLN A 148 16.27 -0.52 6.60
C GLN A 148 17.78 -0.27 6.48
N GLN A 149 18.46 -0.96 5.55
CA GLN A 149 19.89 -0.79 5.29
C GLN A 149 20.17 0.30 4.24
N VAL A 150 19.14 0.76 3.52
CA VAL A 150 19.29 1.83 2.52
C VAL A 150 19.50 3.16 3.24
N THR A 151 20.71 3.71 3.12
CA THR A 151 21.04 5.06 3.60
C THR A 151 20.46 6.14 2.67
N PRO A 152 20.35 7.41 3.11
CA PRO A 152 19.85 8.49 2.24
C PRO A 152 20.64 8.67 0.94
N GLN A 153 21.96 8.38 0.96
CA GLN A 153 22.81 8.42 -0.23
C GLN A 153 22.44 7.29 -1.20
N LEU A 154 22.30 6.05 -0.70
CA LEU A 154 21.88 4.90 -1.51
C LEU A 154 20.45 5.08 -2.04
N ALA A 155 19.54 5.65 -1.25
CA ALA A 155 18.18 5.94 -1.70
C ALA A 155 18.16 6.93 -2.89
N THR A 156 19.09 7.90 -2.90
CA THR A 156 19.23 8.86 -3.99
C THR A 156 19.81 8.20 -5.25
N GLU A 157 20.79 7.31 -5.10
CA GLU A 157 21.37 6.55 -6.22
C GLU A 157 20.38 5.54 -6.81
N LEU A 158 19.56 4.92 -5.96
CA LEU A 158 18.54 3.95 -6.36
C LEU A 158 17.24 4.62 -6.87
N TYR A 159 17.11 5.94 -6.74
CA TYR A 159 15.92 6.68 -7.16
C TYR A 159 15.65 6.50 -8.66
N GLY A 160 14.48 5.93 -8.98
CA GLY A 160 14.05 5.64 -10.35
C GLY A 160 14.38 4.23 -10.85
N PHE A 161 15.06 3.41 -10.05
CA PHE A 161 15.31 1.99 -10.32
C PHE A 161 14.52 1.05 -9.42
N ILE A 162 14.16 1.53 -8.23
CA ILE A 162 13.21 0.94 -7.28
C ILE A 162 12.03 1.88 -7.11
#